data_AF-A0A819P070-F1
#
_entry.id   AF-A0A819P070-F1
#
_cell.length_a   1.000
_cell.length_b   1.000
_cell.length_c   1.000
_cell.angle_alpha   90.00
_cell.angle_beta   90.00
_cell.angle_gamma   90.00
#
_symmetry.space_group_name_H-M   'P 1'
#
loop_
_entity.id
_entity.type
_entity.pdbx_description
1 polymer ?
#
loop_
_entity_poly.entity_id
_entity_poly.type
_entity_poly.pdbx_seq_one_letter_code
_entity_poly.pdbx_strand_id
1 'polypeptide(L)'
;MSKSCSMEKCTRASGWLCDCCQQSFCLQHLNEHNDLLTSQLNSLADEINALEDRLKTLNIHNTIDDSHEKLEQWRHDCHKKIDCLFEQKCQDFNQLVHEKIDQPR
;
A
#
# COMPACT_ATOMS: atom_id res chain seq x y z
N MET A 1 -9.43 -52.10 21.70
CA MET A 1 -8.22 -51.99 20.84
C MET A 1 -7.65 -50.60 21.08
N SER A 2 -6.59 -50.48 21.89
CA SER A 2 -5.95 -49.20 22.16
C SER A 2 -5.27 -48.71 20.88
N LYS A 3 -5.70 -47.56 20.35
CA LYS A 3 -5.05 -46.94 19.20
C LYS A 3 -3.60 -46.56 19.59
N SER A 4 -2.67 -46.75 18.68
CA SER A 4 -1.28 -46.30 18.85
C SER A 4 -1.15 -44.84 18.40
N CYS A 5 -0.16 -44.14 18.94
CA CYS A 5 0.18 -42.81 18.46
C CYS A 5 0.56 -42.85 16.96
N SER A 6 0.08 -41.88 16.20
CA SER A 6 0.32 -41.73 14.75
C SER A 6 1.76 -41.31 14.40
N MET A 7 2.55 -40.86 15.39
CA MET A 7 3.95 -40.50 15.17
C MET A 7 4.82 -41.74 14.96
N GLU A 8 5.67 -41.70 13.94
CA GLU A 8 6.59 -42.80 13.63
C GLU A 8 7.46 -43.14 14.83
N LYS A 9 7.65 -44.44 15.08
CA LYS A 9 8.44 -45.01 16.19
C LYS A 9 7.87 -44.73 17.60
N CYS A 10 6.69 -44.13 17.74
CA CYS A 10 6.03 -43.99 19.03
C CYS A 10 5.30 -45.27 19.43
N THR A 11 5.74 -45.92 20.50
CA THR A 11 5.09 -47.13 21.05
C THR A 11 4.02 -46.81 22.09
N ARG A 12 3.79 -45.53 22.42
CA ARG A 12 2.81 -45.12 23.43
C ARG A 12 1.39 -45.26 22.89
N ALA A 13 0.47 -45.68 23.75
CA ALA A 13 -0.96 -45.66 23.45
C ALA A 13 -1.41 -44.21 23.21
N SER A 14 -2.20 -43.99 22.16
CA SER A 14 -2.85 -42.71 21.94
C SER A 14 -4.05 -42.60 22.88
N GLY A 15 -4.17 -41.48 23.58
CA GLY A 15 -5.34 -41.14 24.40
C GLY A 15 -6.22 -40.07 23.77
N TRP A 16 -5.74 -39.40 22.71
CA TRP A 16 -6.35 -38.20 22.16
C TRP A 16 -6.34 -38.23 20.64
N LEU A 17 -7.39 -37.69 20.03
CA LEU A 17 -7.53 -37.49 18.59
C LEU A 17 -7.45 -35.98 18.32
N CYS A 18 -6.65 -35.57 17.35
CA CYS A 18 -6.68 -34.20 16.86
C CYS A 18 -7.75 -34.07 15.77
N ASP A 19 -8.70 -33.15 15.96
CA ASP A 19 -9.79 -32.95 14.99
C ASP A 19 -9.32 -32.32 13.67
N CYS A 20 -8.23 -31.54 13.68
CA CYS A 20 -7.71 -30.87 12.49
C CYS A 20 -7.08 -31.85 11.50
N CYS A 21 -6.26 -32.78 11.98
CA CYS A 21 -5.53 -33.72 11.14
C CYS A 21 -6.08 -35.16 11.19
N GLN A 22 -7.08 -35.41 12.05
CA GLN A 22 -7.69 -36.74 12.27
C GLN A 22 -6.66 -37.82 12.69
N GLN A 23 -5.57 -37.40 13.32
CA GLN A 23 -4.49 -38.27 13.81
C GLN A 23 -4.58 -38.48 15.32
N SER A 24 -4.24 -39.68 15.79
CA SER A 24 -4.31 -40.05 17.19
C SER A 24 -2.93 -39.86 17.85
N PHE A 25 -2.85 -39.08 18.92
CA PHE A 25 -1.59 -38.76 19.58
C PHE A 25 -1.55 -39.26 21.04
N CYS A 26 -0.34 -39.55 21.51
CA CYS A 26 -0.09 -39.59 22.95
C CYS A 26 0.05 -38.14 23.46
N LEU A 27 -0.07 -37.94 24.78
CA LEU A 27 -0.05 -36.60 25.39
C LEU A 27 1.17 -35.77 24.97
N GLN A 28 2.36 -36.39 24.90
CA GLN A 28 3.58 -35.71 24.50
C GLN A 28 3.50 -35.18 23.07
N HIS A 29 3.17 -36.03 22.10
CA HIS A 29 3.09 -35.62 20.70
C HIS A 29 1.91 -34.69 20.42
N LEU A 30 0.86 -34.73 21.26
CA LEU A 30 -0.22 -33.74 21.19
C LEU A 30 0.27 -32.35 21.62
N ASN A 31 1.08 -32.27 22.68
CA ASN A 31 1.67 -31.02 23.12
C ASN A 31 2.64 -30.46 22.07
N GLU A 32 3.53 -31.30 21.53
CA GLU A 32 4.44 -30.91 20.45
C GLU A 32 3.69 -30.43 19.19
N HIS A 33 2.59 -31.11 18.84
CA HIS A 33 1.72 -30.70 17.73
C HIS A 33 1.06 -29.34 18.01
N ASN A 34 0.59 -29.11 19.24
CA ASN A 34 -0.01 -27.84 19.65
C ASN A 34 1.01 -26.69 19.66
N ASP A 35 2.24 -26.96 20.13
CA ASP A 35 3.32 -25.97 20.13
C ASP A 35 3.71 -25.57 18.71
N LEU A 36 3.78 -26.53 17.78
CA LEU A 36 4.02 -26.26 16.36
C LEU A 36 2.91 -25.38 15.77
N LEU A 37 1.64 -25.72 16.01
CA LEU A 37 0.50 -24.93 15.53
C LEU A 37 0.54 -23.50 16.09
N THR A 38 0.83 -23.35 17.38
CA THR A 38 0.93 -22.04 18.03
C THR A 38 2.05 -21.20 17.41
N SER A 39 3.21 -21.82 17.15
CA SER A 39 4.32 -21.13 16.47
C SER A 39 3.96 -20.69 15.05
N GLN A 40 3.24 -21.53 14.29
CA GLN A 40 2.80 -21.19 12.94
C GLN A 40 1.76 -20.06 12.95
N LEU A 41 0.82 -20.08 13.90
CA LEU A 41 -0.19 -19.03 14.05
C LEU A 41 0.45 -17.67 14.39
N ASN A 42 1.45 -17.65 15.26
CA ASN A 42 2.17 -16.41 15.59
C ASN A 42 2.88 -15.85 14.35
N SER A 43 3.60 -16.69 13.59
CA SER A 43 4.26 -16.28 12.35
C SER A 43 3.25 -15.74 11.32
N LEU A 44 2.10 -16.38 11.17
CA LEU A 44 1.05 -15.93 10.26
C LEU A 44 0.46 -14.58 10.71
N ALA A 45 0.26 -14.37 12.01
CA ALA A 45 -0.19 -13.10 12.54
C ALA A 45 0.81 -11.98 12.24
N ASP A 46 2.10 -12.24 12.42
CA ASP A 46 3.17 -11.29 12.08
C ASP A 46 3.19 -10.95 10.58
N GLU A 47 3.01 -11.94 9.71
CA GLU A 47 2.89 -11.72 8.26
C GLU A 47 1.67 -10.89 7.88
N ILE A 48 0.51 -11.15 8.51
CA ILE A 48 -0.72 -10.37 8.31
C ILE A 48 -0.51 -8.92 8.74
N ASN A 49 0.09 -8.70 9.91
CA ASN A 49 0.39 -7.35 10.41
C ASN A 49 1.34 -6.61 9.46
N ALA A 50 2.40 -7.27 8.98
CA ALA A 50 3.32 -6.69 8.01
C ALA A 50 2.63 -6.36 6.68
N LEU A 51 1.68 -7.19 6.23
CA LEU A 51 0.89 -6.91 5.03
C LEU A 51 -0.03 -5.70 5.25
N GLU A 52 -0.68 -5.61 6.41
CA GLU A 52 -1.55 -4.49 6.78
C GLU A 52 -0.78 -3.18 6.79
N ASP A 53 0.42 -3.15 7.40
CA ASP A 53 1.27 -1.97 7.42
C ASP A 53 1.71 -1.56 6.01
N ARG A 54 2.06 -2.53 5.15
CA ARG A 54 2.37 -2.26 3.74
C ARG A 54 1.17 -1.68 2.99
N LEU A 55 -0.04 -2.19 3.23
CA LEU A 55 -1.27 -1.65 2.64
C LEU A 55 -1.56 -0.23 3.13
N LYS A 56 -1.32 0.08 4.41
CA LYS A 56 -1.40 1.46 4.93
C LYS A 56 -0.39 2.38 4.25
N THR A 57 0.83 1.91 3.97
CA THR A 57 1.85 2.70 3.26
C THR A 57 1.56 2.87 1.77
N LEU A 58 0.77 1.97 1.15
CA LEU A 58 0.19 2.16 -0.17
C LEU A 58 -0.94 3.20 -0.09
N ASN A 59 -0.61 4.37 0.44
CA ASN A 59 -1.50 5.51 0.59
C ASN A 59 -1.73 6.15 -0.80
N ILE A 60 -2.48 5.38 -1.60
CA ILE A 60 -2.96 5.74 -2.93
C ILE A 60 -3.72 7.06 -2.84
N HIS A 61 -4.41 7.32 -1.73
CA HIS A 61 -5.11 8.58 -1.50
C HIS A 61 -4.14 9.76 -1.47
N ASN A 62 -3.08 9.71 -0.64
CA ASN A 62 -2.06 10.76 -0.65
C ASN A 62 -1.41 10.92 -2.02
N THR A 63 -1.17 9.83 -2.75
CA THR A 63 -0.56 9.91 -4.09
C THR A 63 -1.49 10.59 -5.11
N ILE A 64 -2.79 10.31 -5.03
CA ILE A 64 -3.82 10.94 -5.88
C ILE A 64 -3.95 12.41 -5.52
N ASP A 65 -4.03 12.74 -4.23
CA ASP A 65 -4.19 14.11 -3.74
C ASP A 65 -2.98 14.98 -4.12
N ASP A 66 -1.75 14.49 -3.89
CA ASP A 66 -0.51 15.14 -4.30
C ASP A 66 -0.46 15.37 -5.82
N SER A 67 -0.93 14.39 -6.60
CA SER A 67 -0.96 14.49 -8.06
C SER A 67 -1.99 15.53 -8.51
N HIS A 68 -3.15 15.57 -7.86
CA HIS A 68 -4.21 16.54 -8.14
C HIS A 68 -3.76 17.96 -7.81
N GLU A 69 -3.11 18.18 -6.66
CA GLU A 69 -2.56 19.48 -6.27
C GLU A 69 -1.53 19.97 -7.29
N LYS A 70 -0.59 19.10 -7.71
CA LYS A 70 0.41 19.45 -8.74
C LYS A 70 -0.22 19.80 -10.09
N LEU A 71 -1.28 19.09 -10.47
CA LEU A 71 -2.03 19.38 -11.71
C LEU A 71 -2.74 20.73 -11.63
N GLU A 72 -3.36 21.06 -10.50
CA GLU A 72 -4.04 22.35 -10.33
C GLU A 72 -3.04 23.51 -10.28
N GLN A 73 -1.90 23.31 -9.63
CA GLN A 73 -0.81 24.29 -9.64
C GLN A 73 -0.27 24.50 -11.07
N TRP A 74 -0.03 23.42 -11.82
CA TRP A 74 0.41 23.51 -13.21
C TRP A 74 -0.60 24.27 -14.08
N ARG A 75 -1.90 24.01 -13.91
CA ARG A 75 -2.97 24.73 -14.60
C ARG A 75 -2.94 26.22 -14.28
N HIS A 76 -2.83 26.57 -13.00
CA HIS A 76 -2.76 27.96 -12.55
C HIS A 76 -1.53 28.69 -13.13
N ASP A 77 -0.36 28.06 -13.07
CA ASP A 77 0.88 28.61 -13.60
C ASP A 77 0.82 28.84 -15.11
N CYS A 78 0.20 27.92 -15.84
CA CYS A 78 -0.01 28.05 -17.28
C CYS A 78 -0.92 29.24 -17.62
N HIS A 79 -2.06 29.38 -16.94
CA HIS A 79 -2.95 30.53 -17.15
C HIS A 79 -2.23 31.84 -16.87
N LYS A 80 -1.53 31.94 -15.74
CA LYS A 80 -0.77 33.14 -15.38
C LYS A 80 0.27 33.51 -16.45
N LYS A 81 0.98 32.53 -17.00
CA LYS A 81 1.95 32.78 -18.09
C LYS A 81 1.28 33.27 -19.37
N ILE A 82 0.13 32.71 -19.71
CA ILE A 82 -0.66 33.14 -20.88
C ILE A 82 -1.12 34.58 -20.70
N ASP A 83 -1.66 34.92 -19.52
CA ASP A 83 -2.15 36.26 -19.21
C ASP A 83 -1.02 37.29 -19.27
N CYS A 84 0.14 37.01 -18.63
CA CYS A 84 1.29 37.89 -18.70
C CYS A 84 1.79 38.11 -20.14
N LEU A 85 1.81 37.05 -20.96
CA LEU A 85 2.24 37.16 -22.36
C LEU A 85 1.24 37.97 -23.19
N PHE A 86 -0.06 37.79 -22.94
CA PHE A 86 -1.11 38.57 -23.59
C PHE A 86 -0.98 40.06 -23.24
N GLU A 87 -0.87 40.40 -21.95
CA GLU A 87 -0.70 41.78 -21.49
C GLU A 87 0.54 42.44 -22.09
N GLN A 88 1.68 41.72 -22.09
CA GLN A 88 2.90 42.20 -22.72
C GLN A 88 2.69 42.50 -24.20
N LYS A 89 2.03 41.61 -24.95
CA LYS A 89 1.78 41.82 -26.38
C LYS A 89 0.85 43.00 -26.65
N CYS A 90 -0.15 43.21 -25.78
CA CYS A 90 -0.99 44.41 -25.85
C CYS A 90 -0.18 45.69 -25.62
N GLN A 91 0.74 45.70 -24.66
CA GLN A 91 1.63 46.84 -24.42
C GLN A 91 2.57 47.09 -25.60
N ASP A 92 3.24 46.05 -26.10
CA ASP A 92 4.11 46.13 -27.29
C ASP A 92 3.35 46.74 -28.47
N PHE A 93 2.11 46.29 -28.70
CA PHE A 93 1.28 46.78 -29.78
C PHE A 93 0.86 48.25 -29.60
N ASN A 94 0.42 48.62 -28.40
CA ASN A 94 0.04 50.01 -28.10
C ASN A 94 1.22 50.97 -28.27
N GLN A 95 2.42 50.55 -27.86
CA GLN A 95 3.64 51.32 -28.03
C GLN A 95 3.96 51.51 -29.53
N LEU A 96 3.94 50.44 -30.33
CA LEU A 96 4.15 50.51 -31.78
C LEU A 96 3.15 51.44 -32.48
N VAL A 97 1.90 51.45 -32.03
CA VAL A 97 0.87 52.35 -32.55
C VAL A 97 1.20 53.81 -32.20
N HIS A 98 1.57 54.10 -30.96
CA HIS A 98 1.96 55.46 -30.56
C HIS A 98 3.18 55.96 -31.34
N GLU A 99 4.23 55.13 -31.48
CA GLU A 99 5.43 55.47 -32.24
C GLU A 99 5.13 55.82 -33.71
N LYS A 100 4.13 55.17 -34.33
CA LYS A 100 3.72 55.46 -35.71
C LYS A 100 2.80 56.68 -35.83
N ILE A 101 2.02 56.99 -34.81
CA ILE A 101 1.11 58.15 -34.81
C ILE A 101 1.87 59.44 -34.48
N ASP A 102 2.86 59.37 -33.58
CA ASP A 102 3.67 60.51 -33.15
C ASP A 102 4.84 60.84 -34.09
N GLN A 103 5.04 60.06 -35.16
CA GLN A 103 5.97 60.43 -36.23
C GLN A 103 5.39 61.62 -37.02
N PRO A 104 6.02 62.82 -36.97
CA PRO A 104 5.55 63.96 -37.73
C PRO A 104 5.73 63.68 -39.24
N ARG A 105 4.69 64.02 -40.01
CA ARG A 105 4.75 64.06 -41.48
C ARG A 105 5.82 65.03 -41.97
#